data_AF-A0A3E4QVF0-F1
#
_entry.id   AF-A0A3E4QVF0-F1
#
_cell.length_a   1.000
_cell.length_b   1.000
_cell.length_c   1.000
_cell.angle_alpha   90.00
_cell.angle_beta   90.00
_cell.angle_gamma   90.00
#
_symmetry.space_group_name_H-M   'P 1'
#
loop_
_entity.id
_entity.type
_entity.pdbx_description
1 polymer ?
#
loop_
_entity_poly.entity_id
_entity_poly.type
_entity_poly.pdbx_seq_one_letter_code
_entity_poly.pdbx_strand_id
1 'polypeptide(L)'
;MEVGAVFCTNAYLLELATALLEHALDKSHTEVSLGDIVDLEDSKRIPLNSRDRAQRKGPYPYYGATAIMDCVDDYLFDGIRILLGEDGAVISDEGEAILQYVWGK
;
A
#
# COMPACT_ATOMS: atom_id res chain seq x y z
N MET A 1 -5.46 -10.15 -27.25
CA MET A 1 -6.60 -9.75 -26.42
C MET A 1 -7.14 -10.99 -25.75
N GLU A 2 -6.67 -11.25 -24.53
CA GLU A 2 -7.36 -11.90 -23.40
C GLU A 2 -6.27 -12.29 -22.40
N VAL A 3 -6.27 -11.68 -21.21
CA VAL A 3 -6.20 -12.38 -19.91
C VAL A 3 -6.72 -11.38 -18.86
N GLY A 4 -8.04 -11.22 -18.78
CA GLY A 4 -8.67 -10.48 -17.68
C GLY A 4 -8.98 -11.47 -16.57
N ALA A 5 -8.00 -11.74 -15.70
CA ALA A 5 -8.26 -12.46 -14.45
C ALA A 5 -9.12 -11.55 -13.57
N VAL A 6 -10.44 -11.69 -13.67
CA VAL A 6 -11.36 -11.16 -12.66
C VAL A 6 -11.10 -11.99 -11.41
N PHE A 7 -10.46 -11.39 -10.41
CA PHE A 7 -10.35 -11.96 -9.08
C PHE A 7 -11.75 -12.09 -8.49
N CYS A 8 -12.39 -13.24 -8.70
CA CYS A 8 -13.57 -13.62 -7.96
C CYS A 8 -13.13 -14.00 -6.54
N THR A 9 -13.05 -13.02 -5.65
CA THR A 9 -13.03 -13.29 -4.21
C THR A 9 -14.22 -14.17 -3.89
N ASN A 10 -13.97 -15.37 -3.37
CA ASN A 10 -15.03 -16.25 -2.89
C ASN A 10 -15.74 -15.52 -1.74
N ALA A 11 -16.98 -15.07 -1.98
CA ALA A 11 -17.75 -14.27 -1.03
C ALA A 11 -17.82 -14.93 0.37
N TYR A 12 -17.85 -16.27 0.42
CA TYR A 12 -17.84 -17.01 1.68
C TYR A 12 -16.55 -16.84 2.49
N LEU A 13 -15.40 -16.68 1.82
CA LEU A 13 -14.13 -16.43 2.52
C LEU A 13 -14.10 -15.02 3.14
N LEU A 14 -14.70 -14.04 2.46
CA LEU A 14 -14.81 -12.69 2.99
C LEU A 14 -15.74 -12.65 4.20
N GLU A 15 -16.92 -13.26 4.08
CA GLU A 15 -17.87 -13.38 5.20
C GLU A 15 -17.25 -14.09 6.41
N LEU A 16 -16.52 -15.19 6.17
CA LEU A 16 -15.81 -15.91 7.24
C LEU A 16 -14.73 -15.05 7.90
N ALA A 17 -13.93 -14.34 7.10
CA ALA A 17 -12.89 -13.45 7.63
C ALA A 17 -13.48 -12.32 8.49
N THR A 18 -14.57 -11.71 8.04
CA THR A 18 -15.32 -10.70 8.80
C THR A 18 -15.82 -11.27 10.13
N ALA A 19 -16.49 -12.41 10.11
CA ALA A 19 -17.02 -13.03 11.33
C ALA A 19 -15.91 -13.41 12.33
N LEU A 20 -14.76 -13.87 11.83
CA LEU A 20 -13.59 -14.17 12.68
C LEU A 20 -12.99 -12.90 13.31
N LEU A 21 -12.92 -11.80 12.55
CA LEU A 21 -12.43 -10.52 13.03
C LEU A 21 -13.37 -9.96 14.12
N GLU A 22 -14.67 -9.91 13.86
CA GLU A 22 -15.68 -9.46 14.82
C GLU A 22 -15.61 -10.27 16.11
N HIS A 23 -15.55 -11.60 16.01
CA HIS A 23 -15.44 -12.47 17.17
C HIS A 23 -14.14 -12.24 17.97
N ALA A 24 -13.03 -11.91 17.30
CA ALA A 24 -11.78 -11.56 17.96
C ALA A 24 -11.89 -10.23 18.71
N LEU A 25 -12.52 -9.21 18.10
CA LEU A 25 -12.76 -7.90 18.70
C LEU A 25 -13.68 -7.98 19.93
N ASP A 26 -14.69 -8.86 19.88
CA ASP A 26 -15.60 -9.14 21.00
C ASP A 26 -14.91 -9.79 22.19
N LYS A 27 -13.88 -10.62 21.95
CA LYS A 27 -13.12 -11.27 23.04
C LYS A 27 -12.30 -10.27 23.83
N SER A 28 -11.58 -9.40 23.15
CA SER A 28 -10.79 -8.34 23.77
C SER A 28 -10.26 -7.37 22.71
N HIS A 29 -10.33 -6.08 23.01
CA HIS A 29 -9.64 -5.05 22.26
C HIS A 29 -9.06 -4.02 23.24
N THR A 30 -8.17 -3.18 22.74
CA THR A 30 -7.64 -2.05 23.49
C THR A 30 -7.48 -0.89 22.53
N GLU A 31 -7.92 0.29 22.95
CA GLU A 31 -7.70 1.53 22.20
C GLU A 31 -6.28 2.03 22.47
N VAL A 32 -5.57 2.35 21.41
CA VAL A 32 -4.21 2.89 21.44
C VAL A 32 -4.13 4.07 20.48
N SER A 33 -3.18 4.98 20.71
CA SER A 33 -2.91 6.02 19.73
C SER A 33 -2.32 5.38 18.48
N LEU A 34 -2.70 5.86 17.30
CA LEU A 34 -2.11 5.40 16.03
C LEU A 34 -0.58 5.53 16.06
N GLY A 35 -0.08 6.62 16.64
CA GLY A 35 1.36 6.88 16.78
C GLY A 35 2.11 5.86 17.64
N ASP A 36 1.42 5.06 18.47
CA ASP A 36 2.04 4.01 19.29
C ASP A 36 2.23 2.70 18.50
N ILE A 37 1.57 2.54 17.36
CA ILE A 37 1.54 1.32 16.56
C ILE A 37 2.03 1.50 15.12
N VAL A 38 2.49 2.71 14.76
CA VAL A 38 3.02 3.02 13.42
C VAL A 38 4.39 3.68 13.51
N ASP A 39 5.25 3.32 12.55
CA ASP A 39 6.50 4.03 12.29
C ASP A 39 6.33 4.86 11.01
N LEU A 40 6.52 6.19 11.13
CA LEU A 40 6.46 7.09 9.98
C LEU A 40 7.83 7.17 9.29
N GLU A 41 7.89 6.69 8.06
CA GLU A 41 9.12 6.62 7.27
C GLU A 41 9.22 7.68 6.14
N ASP A 42 8.28 8.64 6.06
CA ASP A 42 8.22 9.62 4.94
C ASP A 42 9.53 10.40 4.75
N SER A 43 10.20 10.75 5.85
CA SER A 43 11.50 11.45 5.82
C SER A 43 12.62 10.68 5.09
N LYS A 44 12.48 9.36 4.89
CA LYS A 44 13.45 8.54 4.15
C LYS A 44 13.25 8.62 2.63
N ARG A 45 12.18 9.26 2.15
CA ARG A 45 11.84 9.34 0.72
C ARG A 45 12.89 10.14 -0.07
N ILE A 46 13.29 9.59 -1.21
CA ILE A 46 14.14 10.26 -2.20
C ILE A 46 13.34 10.41 -3.51
N PRO A 47 12.80 11.59 -3.82
CA PRO A 47 11.98 11.77 -5.02
C PRO A 47 12.82 11.71 -6.29
N LEU A 48 12.39 10.90 -7.26
CA LEU A 48 13.00 10.81 -8.58
C LEU A 48 12.09 11.41 -9.64
N ASN A 49 12.60 12.34 -10.44
CA ASN A 49 11.88 12.84 -11.61
C ASN A 49 11.92 11.82 -12.77
N SER A 50 11.14 12.06 -13.83
CA SER A 50 11.02 11.14 -14.97
C SER A 50 12.35 10.88 -15.70
N ARG A 51 13.25 11.87 -15.76
CA ARG A 51 14.56 11.73 -16.42
C ARG A 51 15.51 10.86 -15.58
N ASP A 52 15.45 10.98 -14.26
CA ASP A 52 16.27 10.17 -13.36
C ASP A 52 15.83 8.71 -13.38
N ARG A 53 14.51 8.45 -13.32
CA ARG A 53 13.96 7.09 -13.45
C ARG A 53 14.32 6.43 -14.78
N ALA A 54 14.37 7.21 -15.87
CA ALA A 54 14.77 6.70 -17.18
C ALA A 54 16.25 6.24 -17.23
N GLN A 55 17.13 6.83 -16.42
CA GLN A 55 18.55 6.48 -16.36
C GLN A 55 18.84 5.34 -15.38
N ARG A 56 17.96 5.14 -14.39
CA ARG A 56 18.12 4.17 -13.31
C ARG A 56 17.28 2.92 -13.51
N LYS A 57 17.12 2.41 -14.73
CA LYS A 57 16.21 1.27 -14.98
C LYS A 57 16.68 0.00 -14.28
N GLY A 58 15.75 -0.70 -13.63
CA GLY A 58 16.03 -1.97 -12.96
C GLY A 58 14.77 -2.73 -12.54
N PRO A 59 14.91 -3.74 -11.68
CA PRO A 59 13.81 -4.65 -11.36
C PRO A 59 12.88 -4.15 -10.23
N TYR A 60 13.25 -3.09 -9.50
CA TYR A 60 12.52 -2.71 -8.28
C TYR A 60 11.44 -1.67 -8.56
N PRO A 61 10.18 -1.88 -8.15
CA PRO A 61 9.09 -0.94 -8.36
C PRO A 61 9.33 0.41 -7.67
N TYR A 62 9.21 1.50 -8.44
CA TYR A 62 9.14 2.86 -7.93
C TYR A 62 7.67 3.24 -7.69
N TYR A 63 7.26 3.20 -6.43
CA TYR A 63 5.91 3.58 -6.01
C TYR A 63 5.75 5.11 -5.97
N GLY A 64 4.73 5.61 -6.66
CA GLY A 64 4.23 6.97 -6.47
C GLY A 64 3.03 6.99 -5.53
N ALA A 65 2.41 8.17 -5.36
CA ALA A 65 1.32 8.35 -4.42
C ALA A 65 0.07 7.50 -4.74
N THR A 66 -0.16 7.15 -6.01
CA THR A 66 -1.36 6.42 -6.46
C THR A 66 -1.09 4.97 -6.87
N ALA A 67 0.10 4.68 -7.41
CA ALA A 67 0.44 3.39 -8.01
C ALA A 67 1.96 3.25 -8.25
N ILE A 68 2.38 2.09 -8.73
CA ILE A 68 3.72 1.89 -9.32
C ILE A 68 3.85 2.73 -10.59
N MET A 69 4.87 3.58 -10.65
CA MET A 69 5.09 4.52 -11.76
C MET A 69 6.16 4.03 -12.74
N ASP A 70 7.14 3.25 -12.25
CA ASP A 70 8.27 2.72 -13.04
C ASP A 70 8.98 1.60 -12.27
N CYS A 71 10.04 1.03 -12.84
CA CYS A 71 11.00 0.19 -12.10
C CYS A 71 12.43 0.75 -12.19
N VAL A 72 13.14 0.74 -11.05
CA VAL A 72 14.47 1.31 -10.87
C VAL A 72 15.51 0.29 -10.38
N ASP A 73 16.78 0.68 -10.45
CA ASP A 73 17.96 -0.15 -10.19
C ASP A 73 18.34 -0.32 -8.72
N ASP A 74 17.64 0.37 -7.81
CA ASP A 74 17.90 0.34 -6.37
C ASP A 74 16.62 0.61 -5.57
N TYR A 75 16.65 0.29 -4.27
CA TYR A 75 15.50 0.36 -3.37
C TYR A 75 15.86 0.98 -2.02
N LEU A 76 14.88 1.61 -1.38
CA LEU A 76 15.04 2.20 -0.04
C LEU A 76 14.51 1.29 1.07
N PHE A 77 13.62 0.38 0.72
CA PHE A 77 12.77 -0.34 1.65
C PHE A 77 12.69 -1.82 1.25
N ASP A 78 12.78 -2.72 2.23
CA ASP A 78 12.50 -4.14 2.04
C ASP A 78 11.50 -4.58 3.13
N GLY A 79 10.49 -5.37 2.75
CA GLY A 79 9.44 -5.87 3.64
C GLY A 79 8.06 -5.24 3.39
N ILE A 80 7.14 -5.46 4.33
CA ILE A 80 5.72 -5.07 4.20
C ILE A 80 5.54 -3.60 4.64
N ARG A 81 4.85 -2.80 3.83
CA ARG A 81 4.54 -1.40 4.12
C ARG A 81 3.14 -1.01 3.66
N ILE A 82 2.64 0.05 4.29
CA ILE A 82 1.43 0.76 3.89
C ILE A 82 1.86 2.13 3.37
N LEU A 83 1.46 2.47 2.14
CA LEU A 83 1.63 3.80 1.58
C LEU A 83 0.28 4.52 1.64
N LEU A 84 0.23 5.64 2.36
CA LEU A 84 -0.97 6.43 2.56
C LEU A 84 -0.79 7.81 1.94
N GLY A 85 -1.75 8.25 1.13
CA GLY A 85 -1.79 9.63 0.64
C GLY A 85 -2.07 10.62 1.78
N GLU A 86 -1.05 11.36 2.22
CA GLU A 86 -1.14 12.30 3.34
C GLU A 86 -1.89 13.60 2.97
N ASP A 87 -1.51 14.20 1.83
CA ASP A 87 -1.80 15.62 1.55
C ASP A 87 -3.23 15.91 1.06
N GLY A 88 -4.12 14.91 1.02
CA GLY A 88 -5.48 15.05 0.47
C GLY A 88 -5.55 15.40 -1.03
N ALA A 89 -4.40 15.56 -1.69
CA ALA A 89 -4.31 15.77 -3.14
C ALA A 89 -4.51 14.47 -3.93
N VAL A 90 -4.34 13.34 -3.25
CA VAL A 90 -4.44 11.99 -3.83
C VAL A 90 -5.56 11.26 -3.12
N ILE A 91 -6.75 11.42 -3.68
CA ILE A 91 -7.99 10.81 -3.21
C ILE A 91 -8.53 9.87 -4.29
N SER A 92 -9.21 8.81 -3.87
CA SER A 92 -9.98 7.94 -4.76
C SER A 92 -11.19 8.69 -5.31
N ASP A 93 -11.85 8.10 -6.31
CA ASP A 93 -13.12 8.62 -6.85
C ASP A 93 -14.24 8.65 -5.79
N GLU A 94 -14.06 7.92 -4.69
CA GLU A 94 -14.97 7.84 -3.55
C GLU A 94 -14.64 8.87 -2.44
N GLY A 95 -13.58 9.68 -2.64
CA GLY A 95 -13.17 10.75 -1.72
C GLY A 95 -12.30 10.28 -0.55
N GLU A 96 -11.79 9.05 -0.60
CA GLU A 96 -10.94 8.46 0.44
C GLU A 96 -9.45 8.65 0.09
N ALA A 97 -8.59 8.71 1.11
CA ALA A 97 -7.15 8.72 0.88
C ALA A 97 -6.72 7.40 0.21
N ILE A 98 -5.87 7.50 -0.82
CA ILE A 98 -5.35 6.28 -1.46
C ILE A 98 -4.45 5.53 -0.48
N LEU A 99 -4.72 4.24 -0.35
CA LEU A 99 -3.97 3.29 0.45
C LEU A 99 -3.38 2.20 -0.45
N GLN A 100 -2.07 1.95 -0.33
CA GLN A 100 -1.41 0.85 -1.01
C GLN A 100 -0.77 -0.10 0.02
N TYR A 101 -1.11 -1.39 -0.04
CA TYR A 101 -0.47 -2.44 0.76
C TYR A 101 0.58 -3.16 -0.10
N VAL A 102 1.86 -2.95 0.23
CA VAL A 102 3.00 -3.37 -0.62
C VAL A 102 3.98 -4.23 0.17
N TRP A 103 4.75 -5.06 -0.54
CA TRP A 103 5.77 -5.92 0.05
C TRP A 103 6.93 -6.16 -0.91
N GLY A 104 8.09 -6.50 -0.34
CA GLY A 104 9.32 -6.76 -1.09
C GLY A 104 10.20 -5.53 -1.16
N LYS A 105 11.03 -5.48 -2.21
CA LYS A 105 11.98 -4.40 -2.51
C LYS A 105 11.40 -3.43 -3.51
#